data_AF-I8ZG91-F1
#
_entry.id   AF-I8ZG91-F1
#
_cell.length_a   1.000
_cell.length_b   1.000
_cell.length_c   1.000
_cell.angle_alpha   90.00
_cell.angle_beta   90.00
_cell.angle_gamma   90.00
#
_symmetry.space_group_name_H-M   'P 1'
#
loop_
_entity.id
_entity.type
_entity.pdbx_description
1 polymer ?
#
loop_
_entity_poly.entity_id
_entity_poly.type
_entity_poly.pdbx_seq_one_letter_code
_entity_poly.pdbx_strand_id
1 'polypeptide(L)'
;MFKKKLVGLKSVVRIKSERTIVAIGEYTQEVRYYVTSLDNTRPEKIASAIRQHWSIGNNLHWQLDVTFREDYSKKVKNAAGNFSVATKMALTTLKNEKTTKGSMNLKRLNKFL
;
A
#
# COMPACT_ATOMS: atom_id res chain seq x y z
N MET A 1 29.90 1.29 -10.31
CA MET A 1 28.83 0.26 -10.31
C MET A 1 27.41 0.85 -10.42
N PHE A 2 27.07 1.97 -9.74
CA PHE A 2 25.70 2.52 -9.76
C PHE A 2 25.33 3.44 -10.95
N LYS A 3 26.32 4.09 -11.60
CA LYS A 3 26.09 5.04 -12.70
C LYS A 3 25.26 4.50 -13.87
N LYS A 4 25.44 3.22 -14.24
CA LYS A 4 24.67 2.58 -15.34
C LYS A 4 23.23 2.22 -14.97
N LYS A 5 22.88 2.10 -13.68
CA LYS A 5 21.54 1.69 -13.22
C LYS A 5 20.60 2.88 -12.97
N LEU A 6 21.13 4.09 -12.92
CA LEU A 6 20.40 5.31 -12.55
C LEU A 6 20.23 6.28 -13.73
N VAL A 7 20.29 5.76 -14.96
CA VAL A 7 20.11 6.55 -16.18
C VAL A 7 18.70 7.14 -16.19
N GLY A 8 18.61 8.46 -16.36
CA GLY A 8 17.33 9.19 -16.40
C GLY A 8 16.81 9.71 -15.06
N LEU A 9 17.53 9.51 -13.95
CA LEU A 9 17.22 10.22 -12.71
C LEU A 9 17.49 11.72 -12.86
N LYS A 10 16.60 12.55 -12.32
CA LYS A 10 16.69 14.01 -12.39
C LYS A 10 16.73 14.68 -11.03
N SER A 11 16.28 14.03 -9.96
CA SER A 11 16.16 14.69 -8.65
C SER A 11 16.28 13.72 -7.47
N VAL A 12 16.79 14.25 -6.36
CA VAL A 12 16.79 13.62 -5.03
C VAL A 12 15.80 14.39 -4.15
N VAL A 13 14.95 13.66 -3.42
CA VAL A 13 13.82 14.23 -2.70
C VAL A 13 13.89 13.81 -1.24
N ARG A 14 13.75 14.77 -0.32
CA ARG A 14 13.60 14.50 1.11
C ARG A 14 12.15 14.74 1.51
N ILE A 15 11.48 13.72 2.04
CA ILE A 15 10.14 13.83 2.62
C ILE A 15 10.24 13.68 4.13
N LYS A 16 9.71 14.66 4.85
CA LYS A 16 9.43 14.57 6.27
C LYS A 16 7.97 14.15 6.44
N SER A 17 7.73 13.04 7.12
CA SER A 17 6.40 12.56 7.49
C SER A 17 6.22 12.72 8.99
N GLU A 18 5.05 13.21 9.38
CA GLU A 18 4.66 13.38 10.77
C GLU A 18 3.38 12.57 11.00
N ARG A 19 3.31 11.90 12.15
CA ARG A 19 2.16 11.10 12.55
C ARG A 19 1.86 11.35 14.02
N THR A 20 0.61 11.69 14.31
CA THR A 20 0.09 11.78 15.67
C THR A 20 -0.95 10.69 15.88
N ILE A 21 -0.79 9.87 16.91
CA ILE A 21 -1.79 8.88 17.34
C ILE A 21 -2.68 9.55 18.39
N VAL A 22 -3.80 10.11 17.94
CA VAL A 22 -4.70 10.93 18.78
C VAL A 22 -5.12 10.20 20.07
N ALA A 23 -5.35 8.89 20.00
CA ALA A 23 -5.80 8.10 21.15
C ALA A 23 -4.83 8.08 22.33
N ILE A 24 -3.52 8.20 22.08
CA ILE A 24 -2.46 8.11 23.11
C ILE A 24 -1.57 9.37 23.14
N GLY A 25 -1.85 10.36 22.30
CA GLY A 25 -1.09 11.60 22.22
C GLY A 25 0.33 11.46 21.62
N GLU A 26 0.73 10.28 21.17
CA GLU A 26 2.09 10.05 20.66
C GLU A 26 2.30 10.74 19.31
N TYR A 27 3.38 11.53 19.22
CA TYR A 27 3.86 12.16 18.00
C TYR A 27 5.15 11.47 17.53
N THR A 28 5.21 11.18 16.24
CA THR A 28 6.38 10.60 15.59
C THR A 28 6.71 11.35 14.32
N GLN A 29 8.00 11.41 14.01
CA GLN A 29 8.53 12.02 12.80
C GLN A 29 9.47 11.05 12.11
N GLU A 30 9.38 10.95 10.78
CA GLU A 30 10.28 10.15 9.97
C GLU A 30 10.76 10.95 8.75
N VAL A 31 12.02 10.76 8.37
CA VAL A 31 12.60 11.34 7.16
C VAL A 31 12.95 10.23 6.19
N ARG A 32 12.48 10.36 4.95
CA ARG A 32 12.73 9.41 3.87
C ARG A 32 13.33 10.14 2.67
N TYR A 33 14.30 9.49 2.03
CA TYR A 33 14.94 9.98 0.82
C TYR A 33 14.51 9.15 -0.37
N TYR A 34 14.15 9.83 -1.46
CA TYR A 34 13.74 9.21 -2.72
C TYR A 34 14.62 9.72 -3.86
N VAL A 35 14.79 8.87 -4.86
CA VAL A 35 15.38 9.25 -6.15
C VAL A 35 14.32 9.11 -7.23
N THR A 36 14.24 10.08 -8.13
CA THR A 36 13.20 10.11 -9.16
C THR A 36 13.71 10.62 -10.50
N SER A 37 13.09 10.14 -11.58
CA SER A 37 13.26 10.66 -12.94
C SER A 37 12.41 11.91 -13.22
N LEU A 38 11.51 12.26 -12.30
CA LEU A 38 10.79 13.54 -12.33
C LEU A 38 11.75 14.69 -12.02
N ASP A 39 11.57 15.81 -12.71
CA ASP A 39 12.26 17.05 -12.35
C ASP A 39 11.66 17.67 -11.08
N ASN A 40 12.45 18.54 -10.42
CA ASN A 40 12.06 19.20 -9.18
C ASN A 40 11.34 20.54 -9.39
N THR A 41 10.97 20.91 -10.62
CA THR A 41 10.23 22.16 -10.87
C THR A 41 8.79 22.09 -10.36
N ARG A 42 8.28 20.87 -10.13
CA ARG A 42 6.91 20.57 -9.68
C ARG A 42 6.90 19.61 -8.49
N PRO A 43 7.36 20.04 -7.31
CA PRO A 43 7.50 19.18 -6.13
C PRO A 43 6.18 18.56 -5.66
N GLU A 44 5.04 19.20 -5.94
CA GLU A 44 3.70 18.71 -5.62
C GLU A 44 3.37 17.38 -6.33
N LYS A 45 3.85 17.21 -7.57
CA LYS A 45 3.67 15.96 -8.32
C LYS A 45 4.44 14.81 -7.68
N ILE A 46 5.67 15.09 -7.25
CA ILE A 46 6.51 14.12 -6.55
C ILE A 46 5.86 13.71 -5.22
N ALA A 47 5.40 14.68 -4.43
CA ALA A 47 4.72 14.43 -3.17
C ALA A 47 3.45 13.59 -3.36
N SER A 48 2.64 13.91 -4.38
CA SER A 48 1.43 13.16 -4.74
C SER A 48 1.76 11.72 -5.14
N ALA A 49 2.79 11.51 -5.99
CA ALA A 49 3.23 10.18 -6.39
C ALA A 49 3.69 9.34 -5.18
N ILE A 50 4.48 9.93 -4.27
CA ILE A 50 4.91 9.27 -3.04
C ILE A 50 3.70 8.90 -2.17
N ARG A 51 2.73 9.81 -2.00
CA ARG A 51 1.53 9.54 -1.20
C ARG A 51 0.64 8.45 -1.82
N GLN A 52 0.47 8.47 -3.14
CA GLN A 52 -0.25 7.42 -3.87
C GLN A 52 0.44 6.06 -3.74
N HIS A 53 1.76 6.02 -3.81
CA HIS A 53 2.52 4.78 -3.60
C HIS A 53 2.24 4.18 -2.22
N TRP A 54 2.30 5.00 -1.14
CA TRP A 54 1.96 4.54 0.20
C TRP A 54 0.50 4.08 0.34
N SER A 55 -0.42 4.66 -0.42
CA SER A 55 -1.82 4.23 -0.41
C SER A 55 -2.01 2.78 -0.88
N ILE A 56 -1.09 2.24 -1.71
CA ILE A 56 -1.11 0.84 -2.14
C ILE A 56 -0.87 -0.07 -0.94
N GLY A 57 0.15 0.23 -0.12
CA GLY A 57 0.44 -0.53 1.10
C GLY A 57 -0.76 -0.56 2.06
N ASN A 58 -1.38 0.60 2.29
CA ASN A 58 -2.48 0.72 3.24
C ASN A 58 -3.82 0.15 2.70
N ASN A 59 -4.14 0.39 1.43
CA ASN A 59 -5.47 0.09 0.90
C ASN A 59 -5.54 -1.27 0.18
N LEU A 60 -4.40 -1.84 -0.20
CA LEU A 60 -4.32 -3.16 -0.84
C LEU A 60 -3.65 -4.18 0.08
N HIS A 61 -2.36 -4.03 0.37
CA HIS A 61 -1.60 -5.06 1.10
C HIS A 61 -2.15 -5.30 2.49
N TRP A 62 -2.30 -4.25 3.31
CA TRP A 62 -2.86 -4.40 4.65
C TRP A 62 -4.23 -5.07 4.65
N GLN A 63 -5.10 -4.73 3.68
CA GLN A 63 -6.42 -5.34 3.54
C GLN A 63 -6.33 -6.84 3.24
N LEU A 64 -5.41 -7.25 2.37
CA LEU A 64 -5.15 -8.64 2.04
C LEU A 64 -4.64 -9.41 3.28
N ASP A 65 -3.73 -8.81 4.03
CA ASP A 65 -3.13 -9.43 5.21
C ASP A 65 -4.16 -9.62 6.33
N VAL A 66 -4.93 -8.58 6.67
CA VAL A 66 -5.87 -8.66 7.79
C VAL A 66 -7.16 -9.41 7.45
N THR A 67 -7.62 -9.35 6.20
CA THR A 67 -8.89 -9.97 5.79
C THR A 67 -8.68 -11.41 5.32
N PHE A 68 -7.63 -11.69 4.57
CA PHE A 68 -7.38 -13.00 3.97
C PHE A 68 -6.20 -13.75 4.61
N ARG A 69 -5.48 -13.13 5.55
CA ARG A 69 -4.30 -13.73 6.19
C ARG A 69 -3.27 -14.18 5.14
N GLU A 70 -3.08 -13.35 4.11
CA GLU A 70 -2.25 -13.69 2.95
C GLU A 70 -0.81 -14.04 3.36
N ASP A 71 -0.26 -13.37 4.38
CA ASP A 71 1.08 -13.64 4.91
C ASP A 71 1.15 -14.78 5.94
N TYR A 72 0.03 -15.29 6.43
CA TYR A 72 0.02 -16.26 7.55
C TYR A 72 0.47 -17.66 7.14
N SER A 73 0.35 -18.02 5.86
CA SER A 73 0.72 -19.35 5.36
C SER A 73 1.82 -19.30 4.31
N LYS A 74 2.81 -20.19 4.46
CA LYS A 74 3.84 -20.41 3.44
C LYS A 74 3.21 -21.04 2.22
N LYS A 75 3.40 -20.40 1.07
CA LYS A 75 2.94 -20.86 -0.24
C LYS A 75 4.16 -21.18 -1.07
N VAL A 76 4.14 -22.30 -1.78
CA VAL A 76 5.28 -22.79 -2.57
C VAL A 76 4.92 -22.76 -4.04
N LYS A 77 5.87 -22.41 -4.90
CA LYS A 77 5.71 -22.34 -6.36
C LYS A 77 4.50 -21.45 -6.74
N ASN A 78 3.68 -21.92 -7.66
CA ASN A 78 2.55 -21.17 -8.24
C ASN A 78 1.44 -20.87 -7.23
N ALA A 79 1.39 -21.55 -6.08
CA ALA A 79 0.37 -21.31 -5.07
C ALA A 79 0.39 -19.87 -4.55
N ALA A 80 1.56 -19.23 -4.47
CA ALA A 80 1.68 -17.84 -4.04
C ALA A 80 0.98 -16.88 -5.00
N GLY A 81 1.28 -16.99 -6.30
CA GLY A 81 0.67 -16.17 -7.34
C GLY A 81 -0.83 -16.41 -7.48
N ASN A 82 -1.24 -17.69 -7.52
CA ASN A 82 -2.65 -18.07 -7.66
C ASN A 82 -3.48 -17.55 -6.49
N PHE A 83 -2.97 -17.70 -5.27
CA PHE A 83 -3.66 -17.19 -4.08
C PHE A 83 -3.76 -15.66 -4.10
N SER A 84 -2.68 -14.96 -4.44
CA SER A 84 -2.69 -13.49 -4.51
C SER A 84 -3.68 -12.96 -5.54
N VAL A 85 -3.84 -13.64 -6.68
CA VAL A 85 -4.86 -13.29 -7.67
C VAL A 85 -6.27 -13.51 -7.11
N ALA A 86 -6.52 -14.68 -6.50
CA ALA A 86 -7.81 -15.01 -5.92
C ALA A 86 -8.23 -14.03 -4.80
N THR A 87 -7.32 -13.71 -3.88
CA THR A 87 -7.61 -12.75 -2.79
C THR A 87 -7.85 -11.34 -3.29
N LYS A 88 -7.13 -10.88 -4.32
CA LYS A 88 -7.37 -9.57 -4.96
C LYS A 88 -8.73 -9.50 -5.65
N MET A 89 -9.15 -10.57 -6.33
CA MET A 89 -10.48 -10.67 -6.95
C MET A 89 -11.58 -10.65 -5.86
N ALA A 90 -11.40 -11.43 -4.79
CA ALA A 90 -12.32 -11.44 -3.66
C ALA A 90 -12.39 -10.06 -2.98
N LEU A 91 -11.24 -9.41 -2.73
CA LEU A 91 -11.17 -8.08 -2.14
C LEU A 91 -11.89 -7.03 -2.98
N THR A 92 -11.72 -7.07 -4.30
CA THR A 92 -12.43 -6.18 -5.24
C THR A 92 -13.95 -6.38 -5.13
N THR A 93 -14.39 -7.64 -5.07
CA THR A 93 -15.81 -7.99 -4.91
C THR A 93 -16.39 -7.49 -3.58
N LEU A 94 -15.62 -7.53 -2.50
CA LEU A 94 -16.04 -7.01 -1.19
C LEU A 94 -16.03 -5.48 -1.14
N LYS A 95 -15.07 -4.82 -1.79
CA LYS A 95 -15.03 -3.35 -1.88
C LYS A 95 -16.22 -2.78 -2.65
N ASN A 96 -16.68 -3.49 -3.68
CA ASN A 96 -17.82 -3.10 -4.49
C ASN A 96 -19.18 -3.54 -3.91
N GLU A 97 -19.18 -4.32 -2.83
CA GLU A 97 -20.39 -4.72 -2.13
C GLU A 97 -20.96 -3.55 -1.30
N LYS A 98 -22.24 -3.24 -1.49
CA LYS A 98 -22.91 -2.05 -0.89
C LYS A 98 -24.00 -2.39 0.13
N THR A 99 -24.38 -3.66 0.21
CA THR A 99 -25.50 -4.14 1.04
C THR A 99 -25.14 -4.19 2.51
N THR A 100 -23.98 -4.76 2.84
CA THR A 100 -23.46 -4.86 4.20
C THR A 100 -22.66 -3.61 4.52
N LYS A 101 -23.10 -2.89 5.55
CA LYS A 101 -22.33 -1.80 6.13
C LYS A 101 -21.42 -2.36 7.22
N GLY A 102 -20.15 -1.97 7.21
CA GLY A 102 -19.20 -2.36 8.26
C GLY A 102 -17.84 -2.79 7.73
N SER A 103 -17.11 -3.54 8.56
CA SER A 103 -15.74 -3.96 8.28
C SER A 103 -15.65 -4.95 7.12
N MET A 104 -14.47 -5.03 6.51
CA MET A 104 -14.21 -6.00 5.43
C MET A 104 -14.40 -7.45 5.88
N ASN A 105 -14.11 -7.75 7.15
CA ASN A 105 -14.36 -9.07 7.73
C ASN A 105 -15.86 -9.38 7.84
N LEU A 106 -16.70 -8.40 8.20
CA LEU A 106 -18.14 -8.58 8.25
C LEU A 106 -18.72 -8.77 6.84
N LYS A 107 -18.26 -7.98 5.87
CA LYS A 107 -18.63 -8.17 4.45
C LYS A 107 -18.25 -9.54 3.93
N ARG A 108 -17.06 -10.03 4.31
CA ARG A 108 -16.58 -11.36 3.95
C ARG A 108 -17.46 -12.45 4.55
N LEU A 109 -17.80 -12.31 5.84
CA LEU A 109 -18.69 -13.23 6.55
C LEU A 109 -20.04 -13.33 5.83
N ASN A 110 -20.70 -12.20 5.54
CA ASN A 110 -22.04 -12.25 4.94
C ASN A 110 -22.08 -12.69 3.47
N LYS A 111 -20.96 -12.60 2.74
CA LYS A 111 -20.94 -12.82 1.28
C LYS A 111 -20.34 -14.16 0.86
N PHE A 112 -19.38 -14.67 1.63
CA PHE A 112 -18.61 -15.87 1.26
C PHE A 112 -18.68 -16.99 2.30
N LEU A 113 -19.25 -16.74 3.48
CA LEU A 113 -19.42 -17.71 4.55
C LEU A 113 -20.90 -17.80 4.94
#